data_AF-A0A935LJM2-F1
#
_entry.id   AF-A0A935LJM2-F1
#
_cell.length_a   1.000
_cell.length_b   1.000
_cell.length_c   1.000
_cell.angle_alpha   90.00
_cell.angle_beta   90.00
_cell.angle_gamma   90.00
#
_symmetry.space_group_name_H-M   'P 1'
#
loop_
_entity.id
_entity.type
_entity.pdbx_description
1 polymer ?
#
loop_
_entity_poly.entity_id
_entity_poly.type
_entity_poly.pdbx_seq_one_letter_code
_entity_poly.pdbx_strand_id
1 'polypeptide(L)'
;MIFRCLLLAAIAALGACAATGTKPAEVPAAAATSALDGLQAYDRVFVAGQPTSADLALLKDRGITSVLNLRAPAEMAGIGFDEAAELAALGIDYQSHPVAGGKAFTAELLAAFAEQVAASDGKVLLHCASGARASLVYAAYAVKYRGLDIDTAMRTLEPFGGWPLPMERMIGEHLSVVRSAEVRHAGARSAPANTINGALGRSEFTTCPQ
;
A
#
# COMPACT_ATOMS: atom_id res chain seq x y z
N MET A 1 -17.56 -47.06 72.18
CA MET A 1 -16.34 -47.28 71.37
C MET A 1 -16.35 -46.25 70.24
N ILE A 2 -15.97 -44.98 70.44
CA ILE A 2 -14.62 -44.39 70.58
C ILE A 2 -13.75 -44.54 69.32
N PHE A 3 -13.80 -43.50 68.48
CA PHE A 3 -12.70 -42.67 67.94
C PHE A 3 -11.49 -43.28 67.18
N ARG A 4 -11.29 -42.82 65.93
CA ARG A 4 -10.05 -42.21 65.33
C ARG A 4 -10.25 -42.13 63.80
N CYS A 5 -10.41 -40.99 63.13
CA CYS A 5 -9.63 -39.74 63.05
C CYS A 5 -8.27 -39.92 62.33
N LEU A 6 -8.20 -39.49 61.05
CA LEU A 6 -7.03 -38.95 60.30
C LEU A 6 -7.41 -38.87 58.80
N LEU A 7 -7.84 -37.70 58.30
CA LEU A 7 -7.05 -36.72 57.52
C LEU A 7 -6.43 -37.26 56.21
N LEU A 8 -6.87 -36.75 55.05
CA LEU A 8 -6.04 -35.90 54.19
C LEU A 8 -6.90 -35.24 53.10
N ALA A 9 -6.75 -33.93 52.96
CA ALA A 9 -7.32 -33.09 51.91
C ALA A 9 -6.44 -33.11 50.66
N ALA A 10 -7.05 -33.05 49.47
CA ALA A 10 -6.35 -32.72 48.22
C ALA A 10 -7.29 -32.00 47.24
N ILE A 11 -7.39 -30.69 47.50
CA ILE A 11 -7.47 -29.54 46.59
C ILE A 11 -7.79 -29.81 45.10
N ALA A 12 -8.88 -29.16 44.67
CA ALA A 12 -9.26 -28.93 43.28
C ALA A 12 -8.28 -27.98 42.55
N ALA A 13 -7.96 -28.27 41.30
CA ALA A 13 -7.43 -27.29 40.37
C ALA A 13 -8.14 -27.45 39.01
N LEU A 14 -9.12 -26.59 38.77
CA LEU A 14 -9.66 -26.34 37.42
C LEU A 14 -8.55 -25.69 36.60
N GLY A 15 -8.10 -26.36 35.55
CA GLY A 15 -7.21 -25.78 34.54
C GLY A 15 -7.96 -24.75 33.71
N ALA A 16 -7.73 -23.47 33.99
CA ALA A 16 -8.13 -22.38 33.11
C ALA A 16 -7.17 -22.30 31.91
N CYS A 17 -7.67 -22.58 30.71
CA CYS A 17 -6.99 -22.20 29.47
C CYS A 17 -6.94 -20.67 29.37
N ALA A 18 -5.83 -20.07 29.79
CA ALA A 18 -5.52 -18.70 29.46
C ALA A 18 -5.12 -18.64 27.98
N ALA A 19 -6.05 -18.21 27.13
CA ALA A 19 -5.75 -17.80 25.77
C ALA A 19 -4.83 -16.58 25.84
N THR A 20 -3.55 -16.78 25.54
CA THR A 20 -2.58 -15.71 25.35
C THR A 20 -2.94 -14.97 24.06
N GLY A 21 -3.76 -13.93 24.21
CA GLY A 21 -3.94 -12.92 23.17
C GLY A 21 -2.58 -12.30 22.87
N THR A 22 -1.98 -12.70 21.75
CA THR A 22 -0.76 -12.08 21.26
C THR A 22 -1.17 -10.72 20.71
N LYS A 23 -0.91 -9.64 21.46
CA LYS A 23 -1.04 -8.27 20.97
C LYS A 23 -0.22 -8.18 19.67
N PRO A 24 -0.79 -7.78 18.52
CA PRO A 24 0.00 -7.58 17.31
C PRO A 24 1.16 -6.64 17.64
N ALA A 25 2.36 -7.04 17.23
CA ALA A 25 3.57 -6.26 17.44
C ALA A 25 3.35 -4.86 16.86
N GLU A 26 3.33 -3.89 17.76
CA GLU A 26 3.30 -2.47 17.45
C GLU A 26 4.66 -2.14 16.82
N VAL A 27 4.70 -2.03 15.50
CA VAL A 27 5.90 -1.61 14.77
C VAL A 27 6.16 -0.17 15.23
N PRO A 28 7.32 0.13 15.84
CA PRO A 28 7.60 1.48 16.28
C PRO A 28 7.60 2.39 15.05
N ALA A 29 6.82 3.47 15.11
CA ALA A 29 6.84 4.53 14.13
C ALA A 29 8.28 5.07 14.08
N ALA A 30 9.04 4.66 13.07
CA ALA A 30 10.30 5.28 12.74
C ALA A 30 10.06 6.79 12.62
N ALA A 31 10.93 7.60 13.24
CA ALA A 31 10.87 9.06 13.14
C ALA A 31 10.57 9.44 11.69
N ALA A 32 9.43 10.08 11.45
CA ALA A 32 8.92 10.24 10.11
C ALA A 32 9.90 11.08 9.28
N THR A 33 10.55 10.46 8.29
CA THR A 33 11.32 11.16 7.28
C THR A 33 10.39 12.12 6.53
N SER A 34 10.87 13.32 6.20
CA SER A 34 10.08 14.33 5.50
C SER A 34 9.52 13.77 4.19
N ALA A 35 8.22 13.99 3.93
CA ALA A 35 7.63 13.62 2.65
C ALA A 35 8.21 14.42 1.48
N LEU A 36 8.85 15.56 1.77
CA LEU A 36 9.45 16.42 0.75
C LEU A 36 10.68 15.79 0.10
N ASP A 37 11.37 14.89 0.78
CA ASP A 37 12.57 14.20 0.26
C ASP A 37 12.22 13.23 -0.88
N GLY A 38 11.03 12.64 -0.84
CA GLY A 38 10.51 11.70 -1.86
C GLY A 38 9.44 12.29 -2.77
N LEU A 39 9.17 13.60 -2.67
CA LEU A 39 8.07 14.27 -3.36
C LEU A 39 8.29 14.28 -4.89
N GLN A 40 7.37 13.69 -5.63
CA GLN A 40 7.36 13.72 -7.09
C GLN A 40 6.34 14.74 -7.59
N ALA A 41 6.74 15.59 -8.52
CA ALA A 41 5.88 16.61 -9.11
C ALA A 41 5.57 16.29 -10.57
N TYR A 42 4.29 16.24 -10.90
CA TYR A 42 3.78 16.03 -12.24
C TYR A 42 2.79 17.15 -12.58
N ASP A 43 3.31 18.24 -13.13
CA ASP A 43 2.54 19.45 -13.40
C ASP A 43 1.91 20.01 -12.10
N ARG A 44 0.58 19.96 -11.96
CA ARG A 44 -0.15 20.42 -10.77
C ARG A 44 -0.37 19.31 -9.73
N VAL A 45 0.00 18.07 -10.02
CA VAL A 45 -0.18 16.92 -9.13
C VAL A 45 1.14 16.54 -8.47
N PHE A 46 1.11 16.39 -7.15
CA PHE A 46 2.25 15.99 -6.34
C PHE A 46 1.96 14.63 -5.72
N VAL A 47 2.95 13.75 -5.71
CA VAL A 47 2.83 12.39 -5.16
C VAL A 47 3.89 12.19 -4.10
N ALA A 48 3.51 11.70 -2.91
CA ALA A 48 4.46 11.46 -1.81
C ALA A 48 4.03 10.34 -0.85
N GLY A 49 4.95 9.99 0.06
CA GLY A 49 4.64 9.28 1.30
C GLY A 49 3.94 10.18 2.32
N GLN A 50 3.84 9.72 3.57
CA GLN A 50 3.14 10.44 4.63
C GLN A 50 3.84 11.78 4.95
N PRO A 51 3.19 12.95 4.74
CA PRO A 51 3.72 14.21 5.22
C PRO A 51 3.76 14.26 6.74
N THR A 52 4.80 14.90 7.27
CA THR A 52 4.89 15.28 8.68
C THR A 52 4.12 16.58 8.92
N SER A 53 3.78 16.88 10.19
CA SER A 53 3.19 18.17 10.56
C SER A 53 4.04 19.36 10.07
N ALA A 54 5.38 19.27 10.16
CA ALA A 54 6.29 20.29 9.66
C ALA A 54 6.25 20.46 8.13
N ASP A 55 6.00 19.38 7.38
CA ASP A 55 5.90 19.45 5.92
C ASP A 55 4.65 20.19 5.45
N LEU A 56 3.55 20.19 6.23
CA LEU A 56 2.27 20.77 5.80
C LEU A 56 2.38 22.27 5.50
N ALA A 57 3.10 23.02 6.33
CA ALA A 57 3.34 24.44 6.10
C ALA A 57 4.18 24.68 4.82
N LEU A 58 5.21 23.86 4.61
CA LEU A 58 6.06 23.94 3.42
C LEU A 58 5.30 23.54 2.14
N LEU A 59 4.35 22.60 2.24
CA LEU A 59 3.47 22.23 1.14
C LEU A 59 2.55 23.39 0.76
N LYS A 60 1.99 24.10 1.74
CA LYS A 60 1.24 25.34 1.49
C LYS A 60 2.08 26.37 0.74
N ASP A 61 3.30 26.62 1.20
CA ASP A 61 4.22 27.58 0.58
C ASP A 61 4.60 27.18 -0.86
N ARG A 62 4.60 25.88 -1.15
CA ARG A 62 4.80 25.35 -2.51
C ARG A 62 3.55 25.47 -3.39
N GLY A 63 2.45 26.00 -2.87
CA GLY A 63 1.19 26.22 -3.58
C GLY A 63 0.25 25.02 -3.58
N ILE A 64 0.41 24.07 -2.65
CA ILE A 64 -0.56 23.00 -2.45
C ILE A 64 -1.81 23.60 -1.79
N THR A 65 -2.95 23.39 -2.43
CA THR A 65 -4.26 23.87 -2.00
C THR A 65 -5.22 22.73 -1.70
N SER A 66 -4.88 21.50 -2.10
CA SER A 66 -5.71 20.34 -1.85
C SER A 66 -4.87 19.09 -1.59
N VAL A 67 -5.32 18.22 -0.69
CA VAL A 67 -4.68 16.97 -0.29
C VAL A 67 -5.69 15.82 -0.40
N LEU A 68 -5.29 14.74 -1.07
CA LEU A 68 -6.00 13.47 -1.11
C LEU A 68 -5.18 12.40 -0.38
N ASN A 69 -5.72 11.93 0.75
CA ASN A 69 -5.11 10.89 1.57
C ASN A 69 -5.70 9.52 1.23
N LEU A 70 -4.84 8.55 0.87
CA LEU A 70 -5.23 7.18 0.58
C LEU A 70 -5.06 6.20 1.75
N ARG A 71 -4.64 6.66 2.93
CA ARG A 71 -4.46 5.82 4.11
C ARG A 71 -5.79 5.52 4.79
N ALA A 72 -5.91 4.34 5.37
CA ALA A 72 -7.07 4.01 6.19
C ALA A 72 -7.04 4.76 7.53
N PRO A 73 -8.20 5.02 8.16
CA PRO A 73 -8.26 5.71 9.45
C PRO A 73 -7.39 5.06 10.53
N ALA A 74 -7.31 3.72 10.55
CA ALA A 74 -6.45 2.99 11.49
C ALA A 74 -4.95 3.26 11.27
N GLU A 75 -4.52 3.50 10.02
CA GLU A 75 -3.14 3.91 9.73
C GLU A 75 -2.87 5.34 10.20
N MET A 76 -3.87 6.23 10.07
CA MET A 76 -3.78 7.64 10.47
C MET A 76 -3.74 7.83 11.98
N ALA A 77 -4.43 6.96 12.75
CA ALA A 77 -4.37 7.01 14.21
C ALA A 77 -2.95 6.85 14.80
N GLY A 78 -2.02 6.26 14.03
CA GLY A 78 -0.64 6.02 14.46
C GLY A 78 0.39 7.08 14.08
N ILE A 79 0.02 8.17 13.40
CA ILE A 79 1.00 9.17 12.89
C ILE A 79 1.37 10.25 13.89
N GLY A 80 0.63 10.37 15.00
CA GLY A 80 0.96 11.28 16.11
C GLY A 80 0.48 12.73 15.96
N PHE A 81 -0.32 13.05 14.95
CA PHE A 81 -0.98 14.36 14.80
C PHE A 81 -2.26 14.25 13.96
N ASP A 82 -3.11 15.28 14.01
CA ASP A 82 -4.33 15.37 13.20
C ASP A 82 -4.07 16.16 11.91
N GLU A 83 -3.72 15.43 10.85
CA GLU A 83 -3.43 16.00 9.54
C GLU A 83 -4.60 16.83 8.98
N ALA A 84 -5.84 16.38 9.17
CA ALA A 84 -7.01 17.08 8.66
C ALA A 84 -7.21 18.42 9.37
N ALA A 85 -7.04 18.45 10.70
CA ALA A 85 -7.15 19.68 11.48
C ALA A 85 -6.04 20.69 11.13
N GLU A 86 -4.79 20.23 10.96
CA GLU A 86 -3.68 21.11 10.60
C GLU A 86 -3.80 21.67 9.17
N LEU A 87 -4.20 20.84 8.21
CA LEU A 87 -4.49 21.29 6.84
C LEU A 87 -5.65 22.30 6.81
N ALA A 88 -6.71 22.07 7.59
CA ALA A 88 -7.81 23.02 7.72
C ALA A 88 -7.36 24.37 8.30
N ALA A 89 -6.48 24.36 9.32
CA ALA A 89 -5.89 25.59 9.87
C ALA A 89 -5.01 26.33 8.84
N LEU A 90 -4.42 25.60 7.90
CA LEU A 90 -3.67 26.13 6.77
C LEU A 90 -4.55 26.58 5.60
N GLY A 91 -5.86 26.32 5.61
CA GLY A 91 -6.76 26.61 4.51
C GLY A 91 -6.53 25.72 3.29
N ILE A 92 -6.05 24.49 3.52
CA ILE A 92 -5.86 23.47 2.48
C ILE A 92 -7.04 22.50 2.54
N ASP A 93 -7.66 22.25 1.40
CA ASP A 93 -8.75 21.28 1.29
C ASP A 93 -8.22 19.86 1.50
N TYR A 94 -8.88 19.09 2.36
CA TYR A 94 -8.49 17.72 2.66
C TYR A 94 -9.61 16.73 2.33
N GLN A 95 -9.28 15.68 1.59
CA GLN A 95 -10.16 14.55 1.32
C GLN A 95 -9.45 13.25 1.68
N SER A 96 -10.19 12.33 2.30
CA SER A 96 -9.70 11.01 2.68
C SER A 96 -10.45 9.95 1.90
N HIS A 97 -9.73 9.20 1.07
CA HIS A 97 -10.26 8.05 0.32
C HIS A 97 -9.42 6.80 0.62
N PRO A 98 -9.71 6.08 1.71
CA PRO A 98 -8.93 4.92 2.14
C PRO A 98 -8.78 3.84 1.06
N VAL A 99 -7.53 3.50 0.76
CA VAL A 99 -7.18 2.36 -0.09
C VAL A 99 -6.63 1.23 0.78
N ALA A 100 -7.52 0.31 1.16
CA ALA A 100 -7.20 -0.85 2.00
C ALA A 100 -7.75 -2.17 1.40
N GLY A 101 -6.88 -3.17 1.26
CA GLY A 101 -7.25 -4.50 0.75
C GLY A 101 -7.37 -4.57 -0.78
N GLY A 102 -7.56 -5.80 -1.30
CA GLY A 102 -7.42 -6.12 -2.74
C GLY A 102 -8.50 -5.55 -3.69
N LYS A 103 -9.53 -4.86 -3.17
CA LYS A 103 -10.62 -4.26 -3.99
C LYS A 103 -10.63 -2.72 -3.97
N ALA A 104 -9.60 -2.09 -3.44
CA ALA A 104 -9.64 -0.67 -3.10
C ALA A 104 -9.25 0.31 -4.22
N PHE A 105 -8.76 -0.19 -5.37
CA PHE A 105 -8.49 0.63 -6.54
C PHE A 105 -9.68 0.60 -7.49
N THR A 106 -10.55 1.60 -7.41
CA THR A 106 -11.81 1.62 -8.16
C THR A 106 -11.88 2.79 -9.14
N ALA A 107 -12.82 2.70 -10.10
CA ALA A 107 -13.06 3.78 -11.06
C ALA A 107 -13.61 5.04 -10.37
N GLU A 108 -14.35 4.86 -9.28
CA GLU A 108 -14.92 5.93 -8.46
C GLU A 108 -13.82 6.71 -7.72
N LEU A 109 -12.84 6.02 -7.12
CA LEU A 109 -11.67 6.67 -6.53
C LEU A 109 -10.95 7.53 -7.57
N LEU A 110 -10.74 6.96 -8.75
CA LEU A 110 -10.05 7.65 -9.83
C LEU A 110 -10.82 8.88 -10.34
N ALA A 111 -12.15 8.78 -10.43
CA ALA A 111 -13.01 9.89 -10.80
C ALA A 111 -13.00 10.99 -9.73
N ALA A 112 -13.12 10.63 -8.44
CA ALA A 112 -13.04 11.58 -7.33
C ALA A 112 -11.71 12.33 -7.32
N PHE A 113 -10.59 11.63 -7.52
CA PHE A 113 -9.29 12.28 -7.66
C PHE A 113 -9.24 13.24 -8.84
N ALA A 114 -9.76 12.85 -10.00
CA ALA A 114 -9.80 13.71 -11.18
C ALA A 114 -10.65 14.98 -10.96
N GLU A 115 -11.80 14.85 -10.29
CA GLU A 115 -12.67 15.95 -9.91
C GLU A 115 -11.96 16.91 -8.94
N GLN A 116 -11.25 16.39 -7.94
CA GLN A 116 -10.47 17.19 -7.01
C GLN A 116 -9.35 17.97 -7.71
N VAL A 117 -8.65 17.33 -8.66
CA VAL A 117 -7.63 18.03 -9.48
C VAL A 117 -8.26 19.12 -10.35
N ALA A 118 -9.44 18.88 -10.92
CA ALA A 118 -10.13 19.87 -11.76
C ALA A 118 -10.71 21.04 -10.95
N ALA A 119 -11.18 20.79 -9.72
CA ALA A 119 -11.79 21.80 -8.85
C ALA A 119 -10.75 22.64 -8.08
N SER A 120 -9.51 22.15 -7.93
CA SER A 120 -8.49 22.89 -7.18
C SER A 120 -7.91 24.04 -8.01
N ASP A 121 -7.75 25.21 -7.39
CA ASP A 121 -7.10 26.38 -8.01
C ASP A 121 -5.57 26.32 -7.96
N GLY A 122 -5.01 25.54 -7.02
CA GLY A 122 -3.56 25.36 -6.85
C GLY A 122 -3.08 23.97 -7.21
N LYS A 123 -2.07 23.49 -6.50
CA LYS A 123 -1.51 22.15 -6.67
C LYS A 123 -2.20 21.17 -5.74
N VAL A 124 -2.29 19.91 -6.17
CA VAL A 124 -2.92 18.83 -5.41
C VAL A 124 -1.86 17.85 -4.96
N LEU A 125 -1.83 17.53 -3.67
CA LEU A 125 -1.04 16.44 -3.12
C LEU A 125 -1.87 15.16 -3.07
N LEU A 126 -1.35 14.07 -3.60
CA LEU A 126 -1.85 12.72 -3.46
C LEU A 126 -0.84 11.91 -2.66
N HIS A 127 -1.23 11.39 -1.50
CA HIS A 127 -0.29 10.66 -0.65
C HIS A 127 -0.88 9.38 -0.04
N CYS A 128 0.02 8.52 0.43
CA CYS A 128 -0.30 7.42 1.31
C CYS A 128 0.83 7.22 2.33
N ALA A 129 1.05 6.02 2.87
CA ALA A 129 2.17 5.80 3.79
C ALA A 129 3.54 5.98 3.10
N SER A 130 3.78 5.30 1.98
CA SER A 130 5.06 5.28 1.27
C SER A 130 5.03 5.91 -0.13
N GLY A 131 3.86 6.37 -0.58
CA GLY A 131 3.63 6.86 -1.94
C GLY A 131 3.31 5.78 -2.98
N ALA A 132 3.49 4.50 -2.68
CA ALA A 132 3.23 3.41 -3.65
C ALA A 132 1.76 3.30 -4.10
N ARG A 133 0.79 3.47 -3.18
CA ARG A 133 -0.65 3.51 -3.56
C ARG A 133 -0.98 4.78 -4.35
N ALA A 134 -0.38 5.90 -3.95
CA ALA A 134 -0.59 7.20 -4.56
C ALA A 134 -0.06 7.24 -6.01
N SER A 135 1.11 6.66 -6.27
CA SER A 135 1.68 6.58 -7.62
C SER A 135 0.87 5.71 -8.56
N LEU A 136 0.26 4.62 -8.08
CA LEU A 136 -0.69 3.81 -8.87
C LEU A 136 -1.93 4.59 -9.28
N VAL A 137 -2.55 5.32 -8.33
CA VAL A 137 -3.71 6.17 -8.62
C VAL A 137 -3.33 7.30 -9.59
N TYR A 138 -2.17 7.92 -9.40
CA TYR A 138 -1.65 8.93 -10.32
C TYR A 138 -1.40 8.37 -11.73
N ALA A 139 -0.76 7.21 -11.86
CA ALA A 139 -0.51 6.58 -13.16
C ALA A 139 -1.82 6.30 -13.90
N ALA A 140 -2.84 5.79 -13.21
CA ALA A 140 -4.17 5.59 -13.78
C ALA A 140 -4.81 6.92 -14.22
N TYR A 141 -4.65 7.98 -13.43
CA TYR A 141 -5.12 9.33 -13.78
C TYR A 141 -4.41 9.88 -15.01
N ALA A 142 -3.09 9.74 -15.08
CA ALA A 142 -2.28 10.22 -16.19
C ALA A 142 -2.68 9.52 -17.50
N VAL A 143 -2.91 8.22 -17.49
CA VAL A 143 -3.39 7.49 -18.67
C VAL A 143 -4.80 7.96 -19.07
N LYS A 144 -5.75 7.99 -18.13
CA LYS A 144 -7.17 8.19 -18.44
C LYS A 144 -7.51 9.65 -18.77
N TYR A 145 -6.92 10.61 -18.06
CA TYR A 145 -7.30 12.03 -18.15
C TYR A 145 -6.22 12.92 -18.76
N ARG A 146 -4.96 12.46 -18.80
CA ARG A 146 -3.85 13.23 -19.41
C ARG A 146 -3.35 12.62 -20.73
N GLY A 147 -3.87 11.46 -21.12
CA GLY A 147 -3.47 10.78 -22.36
C GLY A 147 -2.04 10.26 -22.34
N LEU A 148 -1.45 10.07 -21.15
CA LEU A 148 -0.11 9.51 -21.03
C LEU A 148 -0.10 8.07 -21.55
N ASP A 149 0.97 7.72 -22.27
CA ASP A 149 1.24 6.34 -22.65
C ASP A 149 1.30 5.42 -21.42
N ILE A 150 0.82 4.18 -21.55
CA ILE A 150 0.68 3.28 -20.40
C ILE A 150 2.03 2.80 -19.87
N ASP A 151 3.02 2.55 -20.73
CA ASP A 151 4.36 2.17 -20.26
C ASP A 151 5.00 3.33 -19.51
N THR A 152 4.90 4.54 -20.08
CA THR A 152 5.39 5.77 -19.47
C THR A 152 4.72 6.05 -18.12
N ALA A 153 3.40 5.85 -18.03
CA ALA A 153 2.67 6.00 -16.77
C ALA A 153 3.14 4.97 -15.72
N MET A 154 3.47 3.74 -16.12
CA MET A 154 4.02 2.75 -15.18
C MET A 154 5.39 3.15 -14.64
N ARG A 155 6.20 3.92 -15.38
CA ARG A 155 7.49 4.44 -14.88
C ARG A 155 7.32 5.47 -13.77
N THR A 156 6.16 6.10 -13.62
CA THR A 156 5.93 7.08 -12.53
C THR A 156 5.90 6.41 -11.14
N LEU A 157 5.88 5.08 -11.08
CA LEU A 157 5.96 4.30 -9.85
C LEU A 157 7.40 4.07 -9.38
N GLU A 158 8.41 4.30 -10.23
CA GLU A 158 9.83 4.02 -9.94
C GLU A 158 10.33 4.69 -8.66
N PRO A 159 10.06 6.00 -8.41
CA PRO A 159 10.52 6.66 -7.18
C PRO A 159 9.95 6.05 -5.89
N PHE A 160 8.86 5.28 -6.01
CA PHE A 160 8.18 4.62 -4.91
C PHE A 160 8.41 3.10 -4.88
N GLY A 161 9.40 2.62 -5.65
CA GLY A 161 9.80 1.21 -5.69
C GLY A 161 8.85 0.29 -6.46
N GLY A 162 7.89 0.84 -7.21
CA GLY A 162 6.98 0.04 -8.03
C GLY A 162 7.55 -0.35 -9.39
N TRP A 163 8.72 0.17 -9.76
CA TRP A 163 9.44 -0.15 -10.98
C TRP A 163 10.97 -0.03 -10.75
N PRO A 164 11.85 -0.81 -11.42
CA PRO A 164 11.56 -1.98 -12.25
C PRO A 164 10.87 -3.12 -11.51
N LEU A 165 10.10 -3.92 -12.24
CA LEU A 165 9.41 -5.07 -11.65
C LEU A 165 10.47 -6.05 -11.12
N PRO A 166 10.21 -6.76 -10.00
CA PRO A 166 11.11 -7.81 -9.52
C PRO A 166 11.49 -8.81 -10.62
N MET A 167 10.54 -9.12 -11.52
CA MET A 167 10.77 -10.00 -12.66
C MET A 167 11.85 -9.46 -13.62
N GLU A 168 11.84 -8.16 -13.98
CA GLU A 168 12.85 -7.56 -14.87
C GLU A 168 14.27 -7.75 -14.31
N ARG A 169 14.42 -7.56 -12.99
CA ARG A 169 15.70 -7.80 -12.31
C ARG A 169 16.12 -9.27 -12.33
N MET A 170 15.17 -10.18 -12.23
CA MET A 170 15.44 -11.62 -12.22
C MET A 170 15.81 -12.15 -13.61
N ILE A 171 15.20 -11.63 -14.68
CA ILE A 171 15.46 -12.08 -16.05
C ILE A 171 16.54 -11.26 -16.76
N GLY A 172 16.91 -10.09 -16.23
CA GLY A 172 17.89 -9.20 -16.84
C GLY A 172 17.39 -8.50 -18.12
N GLU A 173 16.08 -8.40 -18.29
CA GLU A 173 15.44 -7.79 -19.46
C GLU A 173 14.46 -6.70 -19.04
N HIS A 174 14.31 -5.68 -19.89
CA HIS A 174 13.32 -4.65 -19.72
C HIS A 174 11.98 -5.06 -20.31
N LEU A 175 10.94 -4.96 -19.51
CA LEU A 175 9.57 -5.19 -19.92
C LEU A 175 8.92 -3.86 -20.34
N SER A 176 8.02 -3.96 -21.31
CA SER A 176 7.14 -2.87 -21.71
C SER A 176 5.69 -3.23 -21.43
N VAL A 177 4.90 -2.30 -20.93
CA VAL A 177 3.46 -2.45 -20.77
C VAL A 177 2.76 -1.90 -22.00
N VAL A 178 1.92 -2.73 -22.63
CA VAL A 178 1.07 -2.35 -23.76
C VAL A 178 -0.37 -2.69 -23.44
N ARG A 179 -1.33 -2.03 -24.09
CA ARG A 179 -2.74 -2.41 -23.91
C ARG A 179 -2.98 -3.79 -24.49
N SER A 180 -3.90 -4.56 -23.90
CA SER A 180 -4.24 -5.90 -24.40
C SER A 180 -4.63 -5.92 -25.88
N ALA A 181 -5.31 -4.87 -26.35
CA ALA A 181 -5.68 -4.71 -27.76
C ALA A 181 -4.47 -4.51 -28.70
N GLU A 182 -3.33 -4.06 -28.17
CA GLU A 182 -2.09 -3.80 -28.92
C GLU A 182 -1.14 -5.02 -28.92
N VAL A 183 -1.41 -6.02 -28.06
CA VAL A 183 -0.61 -7.25 -27.97
C VAL A 183 -0.74 -8.06 -29.25
N ARG A 184 0.31 -8.01 -30.07
CA ARG A 184 0.48 -8.93 -31.20
C ARG A 184 0.90 -10.29 -30.67
N HIS A 185 -0.04 -11.23 -30.63
CA HIS A 185 0.31 -12.62 -30.39
C HIS A 185 1.05 -13.12 -31.63
N ALA A 186 2.36 -13.35 -31.51
CA ALA A 186 3.08 -14.15 -32.50
C ALA A 186 2.31 -15.47 -32.61
N GLY A 187 1.86 -15.80 -33.82
CA GLY A 187 0.85 -16.83 -34.09
C GLY A 187 1.03 -18.07 -33.22
N ALA A 188 -0.09 -18.56 -32.68
CA ALA A 188 -0.17 -19.75 -31.84
C ALA A 188 0.60 -20.92 -32.46
N ARG A 189 1.88 -21.05 -32.12
CA ARG A 189 2.60 -22.31 -32.19
C ARG A 189 2.28 -23.00 -30.89
N SER A 190 1.46 -24.04 -30.95
CA SER A 190 1.35 -25.03 -29.89
C SER A 190 2.74 -25.63 -29.65
N ALA A 191 3.49 -25.07 -28.71
CA ALA A 191 4.68 -25.72 -28.19
C ALA A 191 4.25 -26.64 -27.03
N PRO A 192 4.79 -27.86 -26.95
CA PRO A 192 4.36 -28.85 -25.97
C PRO A 192 4.71 -28.37 -24.56
N ALA A 193 3.93 -28.86 -23.59
CA ALA A 193 4.10 -28.61 -22.16
C ALA A 193 5.58 -28.60 -21.74
N ASN A 194 5.94 -27.57 -20.97
CA ASN A 194 7.23 -27.41 -20.32
C ASN A 194 7.72 -28.74 -19.74
N THR A 195 8.80 -29.30 -20.29
CA THR A 195 9.49 -30.42 -19.68
C THR A 195 10.37 -29.88 -18.57
N ILE A 196 9.76 -29.56 -17.43
CA ILE A 196 10.47 -29.46 -16.15
C ILE A 196 10.64 -30.89 -15.63
N ASN A 197 11.39 -31.70 -16.35
CA ASN A 197 11.71 -33.06 -15.90
C ASN A 197 13.18 -33.30 -16.22
N GLY A 198 14.03 -33.07 -15.21
CA GLY A 198 15.46 -33.33 -15.31
C GLY A 198 16.31 -32.87 -14.13
N ALA A 199 15.93 -31.81 -13.41
CA ALA A 199 16.81 -31.20 -12.40
C ALA A 199 16.25 -31.11 -10.96
N LEU A 200 14.97 -31.40 -10.74
CA LEU A 200 14.43 -31.51 -9.38
C LEU A 200 14.33 -33.00 -9.04
N GLY A 201 15.36 -33.47 -8.33
CA GLY A 201 15.41 -34.82 -7.79
C GLY A 201 14.15 -35.13 -6.99
N ARG A 202 13.64 -36.36 -7.17
CA ARG A 202 12.49 -36.89 -6.45
C ARG A 202 12.75 -36.80 -4.94
N SER A 203 12.16 -35.82 -4.26
CA SER A 203 11.94 -35.94 -2.82
C SER A 203 10.64 -36.72 -2.65
N GLU A 204 10.78 -37.96 -2.19
CA GLU A 204 9.67 -38.82 -1.82
C GLU A 204 8.81 -38.10 -0.77
N PHE A 205 7.58 -37.75 -1.15
CA PHE A 205 6.55 -37.34 -0.20
C PHE A 205 6.13 -38.58 0.59
N THR A 206 6.79 -38.82 1.72
CA THR A 206 6.28 -39.74 2.74
C THR A 206 5.02 -39.13 3.34
N THR A 207 3.90 -39.82 3.17
CA THR A 207 2.59 -39.49 3.74
C THR A 207 2.63 -39.47 5.26
N CYS A 208 2.12 -38.39 5.86
CA CYS A 208 1.86 -38.30 7.30
C CYS A 208 0.65 -39.19 7.66
N PRO A 209 0.72 -40.09 8.66
CA PRO A 209 -0.42 -40.89 9.08
C PRO A 209 -1.44 -40.06 9.87
N GLN A 210 -2.70 -40.47 9.76
CA GLN A 210 -3.88 -39.86 10.40
C GLN A 210 -3.91 -40.06 11.91
#